data_AF-A0A1L6YRS3-F1
#
_entry.id   AF-A0A1L6YRS3-F1
#
_cell.length_a   1.000
_cell.length_b   1.000
_cell.length_c   1.000
_cell.angle_alpha   90.00
_cell.angle_beta   90.00
_cell.angle_gamma   90.00
#
_symmetry.space_group_name_H-M   'P 1'
#
loop_
_entity.id
_entity.type
_entity.pdbx_description
1 polymer ?
#
loop_
_entity_poly.entity_id
_entity_poly.type
_entity_poly.pdbx_seq_one_letter_code
_entity_poly.pdbx_strand_id
1 'polypeptide(L)'
;TDPNFADKIRHIRDPKTRMAAVWNHCKSKTVCEPDDPKDENGDQDAEEVKKGHGGCGHVQPQIRKEGLKFYVQYKKMKDDDEEVKSMQPDKRPFTPSEVYTVFKKMSDSDLHLLGLSDEYARPEWM
;
A
#
# COMPACT_ATOMS: atom_id res chain seq x y z
N THR A 1 -12.64 1.98 -4.11
CA THR A 1 -11.60 3.02 -4.25
C THR A 1 -12.01 4.26 -3.49
N ASP A 2 -11.15 4.85 -2.65
CA ASP A 2 -11.45 6.10 -1.92
C ASP A 2 -11.68 7.26 -2.91
N PRO A 3 -12.92 7.81 -3.02
CA PRO A 3 -13.22 8.87 -3.97
C PRO A 3 -12.40 10.14 -3.74
N ASN A 4 -12.12 10.48 -2.47
CA ASN A 4 -11.35 11.67 -2.12
C ASN A 4 -9.91 11.59 -2.60
N PHE A 5 -9.35 10.37 -2.66
CA PHE A 5 -8.00 10.14 -3.17
C PHE A 5 -7.93 10.35 -4.68
N ALA A 6 -8.88 9.79 -5.43
CA ALA A 6 -8.92 9.89 -6.88
C ALA A 6 -9.08 11.35 -7.34
N ASP A 7 -10.01 12.10 -6.73
CA ASP A 7 -10.24 13.51 -7.05
C ASP A 7 -9.00 14.37 -6.74
N LYS A 8 -8.35 14.11 -5.61
CA LYS A 8 -7.15 14.85 -5.20
C LYS A 8 -5.99 14.68 -6.18
N ILE A 9 -5.83 13.49 -6.77
CA ILE A 9 -4.71 13.19 -7.67
C ILE A 9 -4.99 13.59 -9.12
N ARG A 10 -6.24 13.43 -9.57
CA ARG A 10 -6.66 13.69 -10.96
C ARG A 10 -6.25 15.07 -11.46
N HIS A 11 -6.27 16.08 -10.60
CA HIS A 11 -5.97 17.47 -10.98
C HIS A 11 -4.48 17.83 -10.88
N ILE A 12 -3.63 16.99 -10.30
CA ILE A 12 -2.21 17.26 -10.13
C ILE A 12 -1.45 16.84 -11.40
N ARG A 13 -1.07 17.82 -12.22
CA ARG A 13 -0.33 17.58 -13.47
C ARG A 13 1.16 17.35 -13.27
N ASP A 14 1.77 18.01 -12.28
CA ASP A 14 3.19 17.87 -11.97
C ASP A 14 3.48 16.49 -11.34
N PRO A 15 4.31 15.62 -11.97
CA PRO A 15 4.55 14.26 -11.48
C PRO A 15 5.17 14.20 -10.09
N LYS A 16 6.08 15.14 -9.76
CA LYS A 16 6.75 15.19 -8.45
C LYS A 16 5.75 15.50 -7.33
N THR A 17 4.89 16.48 -7.57
CA THR A 17 3.80 16.85 -6.66
C THR A 17 2.78 15.72 -6.54
N ARG A 18 2.50 15.00 -7.65
CA ARG A 18 1.60 13.84 -7.67
C ARG A 18 2.12 12.72 -6.76
N MET A 19 3.37 12.33 -6.91
CA MET A 19 4.02 11.33 -6.05
C MET A 19 3.93 11.73 -4.57
N ALA A 20 4.23 13.00 -4.24
CA ALA A 20 4.13 13.49 -2.86
C ALA A 20 2.69 13.43 -2.31
N ALA A 21 1.68 13.73 -3.13
CA ALA A 21 0.28 13.63 -2.74
C ALA A 21 -0.15 12.17 -2.49
N VAL A 22 0.24 11.25 -3.38
CA VAL A 22 -0.02 9.81 -3.23
C VAL A 22 0.64 9.30 -1.95
N TRP A 23 1.92 9.57 -1.76
CA TRP A 23 2.67 9.14 -0.58
C TRP A 23 2.04 9.64 0.73
N ASN A 24 1.63 10.91 0.76
CA ASN A 24 0.99 11.49 1.95
C ASN A 24 -0.35 10.83 2.30
N HIS A 25 -1.08 10.33 1.31
CA HIS A 25 -2.31 9.57 1.52
C HIS A 25 -2.02 8.13 1.97
N CYS A 26 -1.10 7.44 1.29
CA CYS A 26 -0.83 6.02 1.56
C CYS A 26 -0.03 5.79 2.85
N LYS A 27 0.80 6.73 3.31
CA LYS A 27 1.65 6.53 4.50
C LYS A 27 0.88 6.23 5.80
N SER A 28 -0.38 6.66 5.88
CA SER A 28 -1.26 6.40 7.04
C SER A 28 -2.06 5.10 6.92
N LYS A 29 -2.07 4.45 5.74
CA LYS A 29 -2.75 3.18 5.53
C LYS A 29 -1.89 2.04 6.07
N THR A 30 -2.28 1.49 7.22
CA THR A 30 -1.52 0.44 7.91
C THR A 30 -2.03 -0.97 7.63
N VAL A 31 -3.09 -1.12 6.82
CA VAL A 31 -3.66 -2.40 6.41
C VAL A 31 -4.01 -2.31 4.92
N CYS A 32 -3.74 -3.36 4.16
CA CYS A 32 -4.23 -3.50 2.79
C CYS A 32 -5.70 -3.94 2.85
N GLU A 33 -6.62 -2.98 2.82
CA GLU A 33 -8.07 -3.20 2.97
C GLU A 33 -8.57 -4.20 1.92
N PRO A 34 -9.14 -5.37 2.29
CA PRO A 34 -9.74 -6.28 1.34
C PRO A 34 -11.08 -5.73 0.83
N ASP A 35 -11.59 -6.29 -0.25
CA ASP A 35 -12.91 -5.94 -0.75
C ASP A 35 -14.01 -6.54 0.15
N ASP A 36 -15.11 -5.80 0.34
CA ASP A 36 -16.28 -6.31 1.06
C ASP A 36 -16.83 -7.56 0.34
N PRO A 37 -17.23 -8.61 1.07
CA PRO A 37 -17.86 -9.78 0.47
C PRO A 37 -19.13 -9.36 -0.28
N LYS A 38 -19.34 -9.94 -1.46
CA LYS A 38 -20.62 -9.75 -2.18
C LYS A 38 -21.72 -10.41 -1.38
N ASP A 39 -22.72 -9.64 -0.96
CA ASP A 39 -23.90 -10.19 -0.29
C ASP A 39 -24.72 -11.00 -1.30
N GLU A 40 -24.79 -12.32 -1.13
CA GLU A 40 -25.49 -13.23 -2.06
C GLU A 40 -27.02 -13.24 -1.86
N ASN A 41 -27.54 -12.50 -0.87
CA ASN A 41 -28.96 -12.51 -0.47
C ASN A 41 -29.68 -11.14 -0.57
N GLY A 42 -29.09 -10.13 -1.20
CA GLY A 42 -29.66 -8.78 -1.33
C GLY A 42 -30.45 -8.57 -2.62
N ASP A 43 -31.67 -8.06 -2.48
CA ASP A 43 -32.62 -7.63 -3.52
C ASP A 43 -31.94 -6.98 -4.75
N GLN A 44 -32.45 -7.24 -5.96
CA GLN A 44 -31.88 -6.85 -7.26
C GLN A 44 -31.93 -5.33 -7.55
N ASP A 45 -32.16 -4.49 -6.53
CA ASP A 45 -32.38 -3.05 -6.66
C ASP A 45 -31.68 -2.19 -5.58
N ALA A 46 -30.67 -2.73 -4.88
CA ALA A 46 -29.92 -1.98 -3.86
C ALA A 46 -28.49 -1.65 -4.31
N GLU A 47 -28.27 -0.35 -4.53
CA GLU A 47 -27.01 0.42 -4.47
C GLU A 47 -25.74 -0.18 -5.11
N GLU A 48 -25.16 0.59 -6.05
CA GLU A 48 -23.82 0.47 -6.61
C GLU A 48 -22.89 -0.46 -5.82
N VAL A 49 -22.79 -1.72 -6.25
CA VAL A 49 -21.81 -2.68 -5.71
C VAL A 49 -20.45 -1.99 -5.75
N LYS A 50 -19.96 -1.56 -4.59
CA LYS A 50 -18.73 -0.78 -4.49
C LYS A 50 -17.64 -1.55 -5.20
N LYS A 51 -17.14 -1.00 -6.30
CA LYS A 51 -16.10 -1.67 -7.09
C LYS A 51 -14.87 -1.85 -6.19
N GLY A 52 -14.60 -3.12 -5.91
CA GLY A 52 -13.45 -3.55 -5.14
C GLY A 52 -12.13 -3.10 -5.78
N HIS A 53 -11.14 -2.89 -4.94
CA HIS A 53 -9.76 -2.53 -5.28
C HIS A 53 -8.77 -3.70 -5.11
N GLY A 54 -9.21 -4.88 -4.68
CA GLY A 54 -8.42 -6.11 -4.68
C GLY A 54 -7.37 -6.22 -3.58
N GLY A 55 -7.55 -5.55 -2.43
CA GLY A 55 -6.58 -5.65 -1.33
C GLY A 55 -6.54 -7.04 -0.67
N CYS A 56 -5.42 -7.34 -0.02
CA CYS A 56 -5.08 -8.69 0.46
C CYS A 56 -5.22 -8.90 1.98
N GLY A 57 -5.72 -7.92 2.73
CA GLY A 57 -5.90 -7.98 4.18
C GLY A 57 -4.63 -7.86 5.02
N HIS A 58 -3.44 -7.89 4.42
CA HIS A 58 -2.19 -7.89 5.17
C HIS A 58 -1.89 -6.51 5.80
N VAL A 59 -1.38 -6.56 7.04
CA VAL A 59 -0.85 -5.37 7.74
C VAL A 59 0.35 -4.84 6.98
N GLN A 60 0.39 -3.52 6.77
CA GLN A 60 1.51 -2.84 6.12
C GLN A 60 2.60 -2.52 7.15
N PRO A 61 3.87 -2.92 6.92
CA PRO A 61 4.96 -2.61 7.84
C PRO A 61 5.33 -1.13 7.80
N GLN A 62 5.98 -0.67 8.87
CA GLN A 62 6.68 0.61 8.86
C GLN A 62 8.09 0.42 8.28
N ILE A 63 8.40 1.12 7.20
CA ILE A 63 9.73 1.08 6.58
C ILE A 63 10.62 2.15 7.23
N ARG A 64 11.77 1.74 7.77
CA ARG A 64 12.75 2.61 8.43
C ARG A 64 14.09 2.54 7.71
N LYS A 65 14.70 3.70 7.45
CA LYS A 65 16.07 3.80 6.91
C LYS A 65 17.06 3.90 8.08
N GLU A 66 18.07 3.03 8.08
CA GLU A 66 19.17 3.06 9.03
C GLU A 66 20.50 2.97 8.26
N GLY A 67 21.23 4.07 8.22
CA GLY A 67 22.40 4.20 7.35
C GLY A 67 22.02 3.98 5.89
N LEU A 68 22.60 2.93 5.29
CA LEU A 68 22.36 2.51 3.90
C LEU A 68 21.40 1.32 3.77
N LYS A 69 20.73 0.91 4.86
CA LYS A 69 19.82 -0.24 4.88
C LYS A 69 18.39 0.20 5.18
N PHE A 70 17.43 -0.56 4.66
CA PHE A 70 16.03 -0.46 5.04
C PHE A 70 15.65 -1.61 5.96
N TYR A 71 14.73 -1.33 6.87
CA TYR A 71 14.14 -2.30 7.79
C TYR A 71 12.61 -2.17 7.74
N VAL A 72 11.92 -3.30 7.75
CA VAL A 72 10.47 -3.35 7.95
C VAL A 72 10.18 -3.69 9.41
N GLN A 73 9.21 -3.00 10.00
CA GLN A 73 8.77 -3.19 11.37
C GLN A 73 7.26 -3.32 11.41
N TYR A 74 6.76 -4.47 11.88
CA TYR A 74 5.33 -4.68 12.12
C TYR A 74 4.96 -4.21 13.54
N LYS A 75 3.82 -3.54 13.68
CA LYS A 75 3.26 -3.22 15.00
C LYS A 75 2.53 -4.46 15.52
N LYS A 76 2.77 -4.83 16.77
CA LYS A 76 2.00 -5.90 17.43
C LYS A 76 0.53 -5.47 17.53
N MET A 77 -0.38 -6.36 17.15
CA MET A 77 -1.81 -6.21 17.46
C MET A 77 -2.01 -6.38 18.97
N LYS A 78 -2.99 -5.67 19.52
CA LYS A 78 -3.16 -5.45 20.96
C LYS A 78 -3.78 -6.64 21.71
N ASP A 79 -3.96 -7.78 21.05
CA ASP A 79 -4.81 -8.89 21.52
C ASP A 79 -4.02 -10.19 21.79
N ASP A 80 -2.69 -10.11 21.90
CA ASP A 80 -1.82 -11.25 22.24
C ASP A 80 -1.30 -11.07 23.68
N ASP A 81 -2.22 -11.13 24.65
CA ASP A 81 -1.97 -11.48 26.07
C ASP A 81 -1.69 -13.01 26.11
N GLU A 82 -0.70 -13.61 26.78
CA GLU A 82 -0.02 -13.22 28.01
C GLU A 82 1.28 -14.04 28.25
N GLU A 83 2.07 -14.47 27.24
CA GLU A 83 3.22 -15.35 27.55
C GLU A 83 4.45 -15.32 26.61
N VAL A 84 4.87 -14.16 26.09
CA VAL A 84 6.24 -14.04 25.55
C VAL A 84 6.90 -12.73 26.00
N LYS A 85 7.35 -12.74 27.25
CA LYS A 85 8.44 -11.86 27.68
C LYS A 85 9.65 -12.17 26.80
N SER A 86 10.17 -11.13 26.16
CA SER A 86 11.27 -11.12 25.18
C SER A 86 10.85 -11.48 23.75
N MET A 87 10.63 -10.45 22.92
CA MET A 87 11.36 -10.31 21.66
C MET A 87 11.03 -8.94 21.09
N GLN A 88 12.06 -8.28 20.58
CA GLN A 88 12.00 -6.94 20.01
C GLN A 88 10.86 -6.82 18.98
N PRO A 89 10.34 -5.61 18.70
CA PRO A 89 9.45 -5.43 17.55
C PRO A 89 10.08 -6.11 16.33
N ASP A 90 9.29 -6.87 15.55
CA ASP A 90 9.73 -7.67 14.41
C ASP A 90 10.35 -6.79 13.32
N LYS A 91 11.58 -6.37 13.60
CA LYS A 91 12.41 -5.51 12.80
C LYS A 91 13.34 -6.42 12.05
N ARG A 92 13.07 -6.58 10.75
CA ARG A 92 13.95 -7.34 9.85
C ARG A 92 14.47 -6.43 8.75
N PRO A 93 15.67 -6.71 8.21
CA PRO A 93 16.13 -6.01 7.02
C PRO A 93 15.12 -6.21 5.87
N PHE A 94 14.90 -5.15 5.11
CA PHE A 94 14.17 -5.20 3.85
C PHE A 94 15.19 -5.21 2.73
N THR A 95 15.39 -6.40 2.15
CA THR A 95 16.51 -6.63 1.24
C THR A 95 16.24 -6.02 -0.14
N PRO A 96 17.29 -5.64 -0.90
CA PRO A 96 17.11 -5.12 -2.26
C PRO A 96 16.32 -6.08 -3.16
N SER A 97 16.53 -7.39 -3.03
CA SER A 97 15.80 -8.41 -3.81
C SER A 97 14.29 -8.41 -3.53
N GLU A 98 13.88 -8.19 -2.27
CA GLU A 98 12.47 -8.06 -1.93
C GLU A 98 11.88 -6.77 -2.48
N VAL A 99 12.59 -5.64 -2.38
CA VAL A 99 12.18 -4.35 -2.97
C VAL A 99 11.96 -4.48 -4.48
N TYR A 100 12.92 -5.07 -5.18
CA TYR A 100 12.82 -5.34 -6.62
C TYR A 100 11.60 -6.20 -6.96
N THR A 101 11.37 -7.27 -6.20
CA THR A 101 10.23 -8.17 -6.43
C THR A 101 8.89 -7.46 -6.23
N VAL A 102 8.81 -6.54 -5.25
CA VAL A 102 7.61 -5.73 -5.02
C VAL A 102 7.41 -4.73 -6.16
N PHE A 103 8.44 -3.98 -6.54
CA PHE A 103 8.35 -3.00 -7.63
C PHE A 103 7.99 -3.63 -8.98
N LYS A 104 8.54 -4.82 -9.28
CA LYS A 104 8.20 -5.55 -10.51
C LYS A 104 6.72 -5.96 -10.62
N LYS A 105 6.00 -6.05 -9.49
CA LYS A 105 4.57 -6.41 -9.48
C LYS A 105 3.65 -5.21 -9.69
N MET A 106 4.19 -3.99 -9.74
CA MET A 106 3.38 -2.79 -9.93
C MET A 106 2.78 -2.75 -11.33
N SER A 107 1.50 -2.44 -11.42
CA SER A 107 0.79 -2.31 -12.70
C SER A 107 1.13 -0.99 -13.38
N ASP A 108 0.99 -0.94 -14.70
CA ASP A 108 1.22 0.29 -15.46
C ASP A 108 0.28 1.41 -14.99
N SER A 109 -0.95 1.08 -14.59
CA SER A 109 -1.88 2.04 -13.98
C SER A 109 -1.36 2.63 -12.67
N ASP A 110 -0.70 1.84 -11.82
CA ASP A 110 -0.12 2.34 -10.56
C ASP A 110 1.09 3.24 -10.83
N LEU A 111 1.90 2.92 -11.85
CA LEU A 111 3.01 3.76 -12.27
C LEU A 111 2.52 5.14 -12.72
N HIS A 112 1.51 5.18 -13.59
CA HIS A 112 0.89 6.43 -14.05
C HIS A 112 0.25 7.23 -12.91
N LEU A 113 -0.36 6.54 -11.93
CA LEU A 113 -0.93 7.16 -10.73
C LEU A 113 0.15 7.83 -9.87
N LEU A 114 1.32 7.22 -9.75
CA LEU A 114 2.47 7.80 -9.04
C LEU A 114 3.19 8.90 -9.84
N GLY A 115 2.85 9.08 -11.13
CA GLY A 115 3.54 10.00 -12.02
C GLY A 115 4.85 9.45 -12.57
N LEU A 116 4.99 8.13 -12.64
CA LEU A 116 6.12 7.46 -13.26
C LEU A 116 5.79 7.08 -14.71
N SER A 117 6.84 6.89 -15.52
CA SER A 117 6.73 6.37 -16.88
C SER A 117 7.05 4.87 -16.87
N ASP A 118 6.15 4.08 -17.44
CA ASP A 118 6.30 2.65 -17.67
C ASP A 118 7.34 2.30 -18.75
N GLU A 119 7.69 3.26 -19.62
CA GLU A 119 8.72 3.10 -20.66
C GLU A 119 10.12 3.58 -20.25
N TYR A 120 10.21 4.67 -19.46
CA TYR A 120 11.50 5.34 -19.20
C TYR A 120 11.92 5.35 -17.73
N ALA A 121 11.01 5.08 -16.79
CA ALA A 121 11.25 5.32 -15.37
C ALA A 121 10.55 4.28 -14.48
N ARG A 122 10.73 2.99 -14.81
CA ARG A 122 10.20 1.90 -14.00
C ARG A 122 10.96 1.77 -12.67
N PRO A 123 10.26 1.63 -11.53
CA PRO A 123 10.88 1.64 -10.21
C PRO A 123 11.81 0.45 -9.96
N GLU A 124 11.61 -0.69 -10.64
CA GLU A 124 12.48 -1.85 -10.55
C GLU A 124 13.85 -1.68 -11.24
N TRP A 125 14.11 -0.54 -11.92
CA TRP A 125 15.39 -0.22 -12.54
C TRP A 125 16.34 0.59 -11.62
N MET A 126 15.89 0.97 -10.42
CA MET A 126 16.72 1.62 -9.39
C MET A 126 17.63 0.63 -8.68
#